data_AF-J4WAN5-F1
#
_entry.id   AF-J4WAN5-F1
#
_cell.length_a   1.000
_cell.length_b   1.000
_cell.length_c   1.000
_cell.angle_alpha   90.00
_cell.angle_beta   90.00
_cell.angle_gamma   90.00
#
_symmetry.space_group_name_H-M   'P 1'
#
loop_
_entity.id
_entity.type
_entity.pdbx_description
1 polymer ?
#
loop_
_entity_poly.entity_id
_entity_poly.type
_entity_poly.pdbx_seq_one_letter_code
_entity_poly.pdbx_strand_id
1 'polypeptide(L)'
;MFSVQPAFFSELFDTSVRYTGVSLGFQLANIVGGLTPMIGTLLLVWSGGASWPISLFLACMALITILCVCVTRESYNDELNEVKK
;
A
#
# COMPACT_ATOMS: atom_id res chain seq x y z
N MET A 1 6.80 -9.14 4.28
CA MET A 1 7.31 -9.30 2.89
C MET A 1 7.47 -10.76 2.41
N PHE A 2 7.50 -11.80 3.26
CA PHE A 2 7.77 -13.19 2.80
C PHE A 2 6.67 -14.24 3.08
N SER A 3 5.43 -13.81 3.32
CA SER A 3 4.33 -14.73 3.64
C SER A 3 3.03 -14.28 2.98
N VAL A 4 2.07 -13.74 3.73
CA VAL A 4 0.74 -13.36 3.20
C VAL A 4 0.76 -12.22 2.17
N GLN A 5 1.70 -11.29 2.30
CA GLN A 5 1.74 -10.06 1.50
C GLN A 5 1.92 -10.29 -0.02
N PRO A 6 2.94 -11.05 -0.50
CA PRO A 6 3.07 -11.34 -1.93
C PRO A 6 1.97 -12.26 -2.48
N ALA A 7 1.42 -13.16 -1.65
CA ALA A 7 0.30 -14.03 -2.05
C ALA A 7 -0.95 -13.18 -2.32
N PHE A 8 -1.30 -12.28 -1.40
CA PHE A 8 -2.40 -11.34 -1.56
C PHE A 8 -2.26 -10.50 -2.85
N PHE A 9 -1.09 -9.88 -3.07
CA PHE A 9 -0.88 -9.09 -4.28
C PHE A 9 -0.96 -9.92 -5.57
N SER A 10 -0.60 -11.21 -5.54
CA SER A 10 -0.74 -12.06 -6.71
C SER A 10 -2.20 -12.37 -7.04
N GLU A 11 -3.07 -12.50 -6.05
CA GLU A 11 -4.50 -12.79 -6.22
C GLU A 11 -5.31 -11.59 -6.73
N LEU A 12 -4.80 -10.36 -6.58
CA LEU A 12 -5.46 -9.14 -7.06
C LEU A 12 -5.39 -8.96 -8.59
N PHE A 13 -4.49 -9.65 -9.27
CA PHE A 13 -4.24 -9.48 -10.71
C PHE A 13 -4.37 -10.80 -11.47
N ASP A 14 -4.96 -10.73 -12.67
CA ASP A 14 -5.04 -11.85 -13.60
C ASP A 14 -3.65 -12.41 -13.94
N THR A 15 -3.58 -13.72 -14.17
CA THR A 15 -2.31 -14.44 -14.43
C THR A 15 -1.49 -13.83 -15.57
N SER A 16 -2.14 -13.26 -16.59
CA SER A 16 -1.50 -12.64 -17.75
C SER A 16 -0.78 -11.32 -17.45
N VAL A 17 -1.22 -10.56 -16.44
CA VAL A 17 -0.70 -9.22 -16.10
C VAL A 17 -0.15 -9.12 -14.68
N ARG A 18 -0.16 -10.20 -13.91
CA ARG A 18 0.24 -10.23 -12.51
C ARG A 18 1.63 -9.65 -12.25
N TYR A 19 2.63 -10.04 -13.04
CA TYR A 19 4.01 -9.60 -12.83
C TYR A 19 4.19 -8.10 -13.12
N THR A 20 3.58 -7.61 -14.21
CA THR A 20 3.66 -6.21 -14.61
C THR A 20 2.82 -5.32 -13.70
N GLY A 21 1.62 -5.76 -13.31
CA GLY A 21 0.74 -5.07 -12.37
C GLY A 21 1.36 -4.89 -10.99
N VAL A 22 1.91 -5.96 -10.41
CA VAL A 22 2.61 -5.89 -9.12
C VAL A 22 3.84 -4.99 -9.19
N SER A 23 4.66 -5.09 -10.25
CA SER A 23 5.84 -4.25 -10.43
C SER A 23 5.50 -2.76 -10.57
N LEU A 24 4.47 -2.42 -11.35
CA LEU A 24 3.99 -1.04 -11.49
C LEU A 24 3.48 -0.49 -10.15
N GLY A 25 2.72 -1.29 -9.41
CA GLY A 25 2.26 -0.93 -8.06
C GLY A 25 3.42 -0.63 -7.11
N PHE A 26 4.47 -1.46 -7.12
CA PHE A 26 5.68 -1.22 -6.33
C PHE A 26 6.42 0.06 -6.73
N GLN A 27 6.57 0.34 -8.03
CA GLN A 27 7.24 1.55 -8.47
C GLN A 27 6.48 2.81 -8.04
N LEU A 28 5.15 2.82 -8.19
CA LEU A 28 4.31 3.92 -7.72
C LEU A 28 4.39 4.08 -6.20
N ALA A 29 4.30 2.97 -5.46
CA ALA A 29 4.44 2.98 -4.01
C ALA A 29 5.81 3.49 -3.55
N ASN A 30 6.89 3.17 -4.27
CA ASN A 30 8.23 3.65 -3.97
C ASN A 30 8.39 5.16 -4.25
N ILE A 31 7.79 5.68 -5.32
CA ILE A 31 7.82 7.12 -5.63
C ILE A 31 7.17 7.91 -4.48
N VAL A 32 6.01 7.48 -4.01
CA VAL A 32 5.31 8.17 -2.91
C VAL A 32 5.97 7.87 -1.56
N GLY A 33 6.29 6.61 -1.31
CA GLY A 33 6.90 6.14 -0.06
C GLY A 33 8.29 6.72 0.19
N GLY A 34 9.08 6.95 -0.87
CA GLY A 34 10.40 7.59 -0.78
C GLY A 34 10.37 9.02 -0.27
N LEU A 35 9.24 9.72 -0.39
CA LEU A 35 9.06 11.09 0.13
C LEU A 35 8.69 11.12 1.62
N THR A 36 8.26 9.98 2.19
CA THR A 36 7.88 9.83 3.60
C THR A 36 8.91 10.37 4.60
N PRO A 37 10.22 10.02 4.53
CA PRO A 37 11.21 10.54 5.47
C PRO A 37 11.41 12.06 5.36
N MET A 38 11.27 12.63 4.14
CA MET A 38 11.35 14.07 3.93
C MET A 38 10.17 14.79 4.60
N ILE A 39 8.95 14.27 4.42
CA ILE A 39 7.74 14.79 5.07
C ILE A 39 7.85 14.68 6.59
N GLY A 40 8.33 13.53 7.10
CA GLY A 40 8.53 13.33 8.54
C GLY A 40 9.53 14.32 9.15
N THR A 41 10.64 14.59 8.45
CA THR A 41 11.63 15.58 8.89
C THR A 41 11.07 17.00 8.85
N LEU A 42 10.30 17.34 7.80
CA LEU A 42 9.64 18.64 7.69
C LEU A 42 8.66 18.88 8.85
N LEU A 43 7.84 17.87 9.18
CA LEU A 43 6.91 17.93 10.32
C LEU A 43 7.63 18.05 11.66
N LEU A 44 8.75 17.34 11.82
CA LEU A 44 9.57 17.39 13.03
C LEU A 44 10.16 18.80 13.26
N VAL A 45 10.73 19.40 12.20
CA VAL A 45 11.29 20.75 12.25
C VAL A 45 10.20 21.79 12.50
N TRP A 46 9.06 21.67 11.81
CA TRP A 46 7.93 22.59 11.98
C TRP A 46 7.36 22.59 13.40
N SER A 47 7.34 21.44 14.05
CA SER A 47 6.85 21.31 15.43
C SER A 47 7.90 21.58 16.51
N GLY A 48 9.10 22.05 16.14
CA GLY A 48 10.18 22.33 17.10
C GLY A 48 10.70 21.09 17.83
N GLY A 49 10.59 19.91 17.21
CA GLY A 49 11.06 18.64 17.78
C GLY A 49 10.02 17.83 18.56
N ALA A 50 8.75 18.25 18.61
CA ALA A 50 7.71 17.46 19.26
C ALA A 50 7.29 16.24 18.39
N SER A 51 6.96 15.12 19.04
CA SER A 51 6.67 13.83 18.39
C SER A 51 5.21 13.65 17.91
N TRP A 52 4.29 14.45 18.43
CA TRP A 52 2.85 14.39 18.08
C TRP A 52 2.52 14.52 16.58
N PRO A 53 3.22 15.32 15.74
CA PRO A 53 2.86 15.46 14.33
C PRO A 53 3.21 14.19 13.55
N ILE A 54 4.31 13.53 13.91
CA ILE A 54 4.74 12.27 13.30
C ILE A 54 3.74 11.17 13.63
N SER A 55 3.28 11.10 14.89
CA SER A 55 2.24 10.16 15.30
C SER A 55 0.92 10.40 14.55
N LEU A 56 0.51 11.66 14.36
CA LEU A 56 -0.70 11.99 13.58
C LEU A 56 -0.54 11.60 12.11
N PHE A 57 0.61 11.88 11.51
CA PHE A 57 0.92 11.46 10.14
C PHE A 57 0.85 9.93 9.99
N LEU A 58 1.41 9.19 10.94
CA LEU A 58 1.36 7.73 10.95
C LEU A 58 -0.08 7.21 11.10
N ALA A 59 -0.88 7.84 11.95
CA ALA A 59 -2.30 7.51 12.13
C ALA A 59 -3.11 7.75 10.84
N CYS A 60 -2.85 8.85 10.13
CA CYS A 60 -3.46 9.12 8.82
C CYS A 60 -3.07 8.04 7.79
N MET A 61 -1.80 7.63 7.73
CA MET A 61 -1.35 6.55 6.83
C MET A 61 -2.01 5.21 7.17
N ALA A 62 -2.21 4.91 8.46
CA ALA A 62 -2.92 3.72 8.90
C ALA A 62 -4.40 3.76 8.46
N LEU A 63 -5.07 4.90 8.58
CA LEU A 63 -6.45 5.07 8.10
C LEU A 63 -6.57 4.87 6.58
N ILE A 64 -5.65 5.43 5.80
CA ILE A 64 -5.60 5.20 4.35
C ILE A 64 -5.41 3.71 4.06
N THR A 65 -4.55 3.03 4.80
CA THR A 65 -4.34 1.57 4.64
C THR A 65 -5.63 0.80 4.91
N ILE A 66 -6.35 1.13 5.99
CA ILE A 66 -7.63 0.50 6.32
C ILE A 66 -8.65 0.75 5.21
N LEU A 67 -8.78 1.98 4.73
CA LEU A 67 -9.69 2.33 3.62
C LEU A 67 -9.36 1.54 2.36
N CYS A 68 -8.08 1.45 1.98
CA CYS A 68 -7.64 0.65 0.83
C CYS A 68 -8.01 -0.83 1.01
N VAL A 69 -7.79 -1.41 2.19
CA VAL A 69 -8.15 -2.81 2.47
C VAL A 69 -9.67 -2.99 2.37
N CYS A 70 -10.48 -2.08 2.92
CA CYS A 70 -11.94 -2.15 2.83
C CYS A 70 -12.47 -2.00 1.40
N VAL A 71 -11.79 -1.25 0.54
CA VAL A 71 -12.17 -1.07 -0.88
C VAL A 71 -11.66 -2.24 -1.73
N THR A 72 -10.59 -2.90 -1.31
CA THR A 72 -10.04 -4.05 -2.03
C THR A 72 -11.03 -5.22 -1.97
N ARG A 73 -11.29 -5.83 -3.11
CA ARG A 73 -12.19 -6.97 -3.24
C ARG A 73 -11.57 -8.19 -2.56
N GLU A 74 -12.36 -8.90 -1.76
CA GLU A 74 -11.95 -10.13 -1.08
C GLU A 74 -11.77 -11.26 -2.12
N SER A 75 -10.53 -11.61 -2.47
CA SER A 75 -10.22 -12.63 -3.50
C SER A 75 -10.22 -14.08 -2.99
N TYR A 76 -10.63 -14.35 -1.75
CA TYR A 76 -10.52 -15.69 -1.13
C TYR A 76 -11.28 -16.82 -1.86
N ASN A 77 -12.30 -16.51 -2.68
CA ASN A 77 -13.14 -17.50 -3.38
C ASN A 77 -13.16 -17.37 -4.91
N ASP A 78 -12.41 -16.44 -5.51
CA ASP A 78 -12.39 -16.33 -6.98
C ASP A 78 -11.43 -17.37 -7.55
N GLU A 79 -11.96 -18.43 -8.19
CA GLU A 79 -11.14 -19.34 -8.99
C GLU A 79 -10.38 -18.53 -10.05
N LEU A 80 -9.05 -18.61 -10.04
CA LEU A 80 -8.14 -17.87 -10.93
C LEU A 80 -8.33 -18.15 -12.45
N ASN A 81 -9.36 -18.91 -12.84
CA ASN A 81 -9.65 -19.34 -14.20
C ASN A 81 -11.04 -18.95 -14.75
N GLU A 82 -11.93 -18.29 -14.00
CA GLU A 82 -13.23 -17.86 -14.54
C GLU A 82 -13.59 -16.41 -14.20
N VAL A 83 -12.86 -15.44 -14.74
CA VAL A 83 -13.45 -14.13 -15.01
C VAL A 83 -13.85 -14.10 -16.47
N LYS A 84 -15.12 -14.47 -16.68
CA LYS A 84 -15.82 -14.44 -17.95
C LYS A 84 -15.68 -13.06 -18.61
N LYS A 85 -15.20 -13.11 -19.85
CA LYS A 85 -15.11 -12.08 -20.88
C LYS A 85 -16.18 -10.98 -20.81
#